data_AF-A0A954MD08-F1
#
_entry.id   AF-A0A954MD08-F1
#
_cell.length_a   1.000
_cell.length_b   1.000
_cell.length_c   1.000
_cell.angle_alpha   90.00
_cell.angle_beta   90.00
_cell.angle_gamma   90.00
#
_symmetry.space_group_name_H-M   'P 1'
#
loop_
_entity.id
_entity.type
_entity.pdbx_description
1 polymer ?
#
loop_
_entity_poly.entity_id
_entity_poly.type
_entity_poly.pdbx_seq_one_letter_code
_entity_poly.pdbx_strand_id
1 'polypeptide(L)'
;MVAAGNTVVVNPHPSGKKIAAEGVRRFSKAIFEATGLKNLLTIIGEPTIESAQAIFDHRGVKLLVVTGGPAVARAALKSPKRAIVAGPGNPPVVVDATADIDNAAKSIVAGAAFDNNLLCIGEKEVFAVKEIFDQLMDAVGRHGGYRLDAQQTAAFTAKAFSPPKDANDHYHLNRDFIGKDAAWLAAQIGLSIPADTQILYGETDEHNPFVPEEQMMPFIPFVRANCADHAIALAKKYEHGFGHTALIHSRDVHTITKMGRIMNTTIFVKNGPCMAGLGLGGEGYPSFSIATPTGEGVTSPMTFTRQRRCAMVEDLRIV
;
A
#
# COMPACT_ATOMS: atom_id res chain seq x y z
N MET A 1 -7.84 -3.52 -18.15
CA MET A 1 -9.27 -3.50 -18.58
C MET A 1 -9.44 -3.55 -20.10
N VAL A 2 -8.84 -2.64 -20.87
CA VAL A 2 -8.95 -2.64 -22.35
C VAL A 2 -8.46 -3.96 -22.97
N ALA A 3 -7.33 -4.50 -22.50
CA ALA A 3 -6.83 -5.81 -22.92
C ALA A 3 -7.82 -6.98 -22.68
N ALA A 4 -8.76 -6.81 -21.75
CA ALA A 4 -9.82 -7.77 -21.46
C ALA A 4 -11.11 -7.52 -22.28
N GLY A 5 -11.06 -6.61 -23.26
CA GLY A 5 -12.20 -6.26 -24.11
C GLY A 5 -13.20 -5.29 -23.48
N ASN A 6 -12.84 -4.58 -22.41
CA ASN A 6 -13.73 -3.64 -21.72
C ASN A 6 -13.44 -2.18 -22.10
N THR A 7 -14.47 -1.33 -22.07
CA THR A 7 -14.32 0.12 -21.96
C THR A 7 -14.29 0.55 -20.50
N VAL A 8 -13.76 1.75 -20.22
CA VAL A 8 -13.56 2.25 -18.87
C VAL A 8 -14.04 3.69 -18.74
N VAL A 9 -14.81 3.96 -17.68
CA VAL A 9 -15.14 5.31 -17.22
C VAL A 9 -14.49 5.54 -15.86
N VAL A 10 -13.73 6.62 -15.73
CA VAL A 10 -12.95 6.92 -14.52
C VAL A 10 -13.57 8.10 -13.76
N ASN A 11 -13.73 7.93 -12.45
CA ASN A 11 -14.06 9.01 -11.53
C ASN A 11 -12.86 9.25 -10.59
N PRO A 12 -11.94 10.17 -10.93
CA PRO A 12 -10.71 10.34 -10.17
C PRO A 12 -10.97 11.01 -8.82
N HIS A 13 -10.01 10.90 -7.90
CA HIS A 13 -10.04 11.70 -6.67
C HIS A 13 -9.93 13.20 -7.03
N PRO A 14 -10.73 14.10 -6.41
CA PRO A 14 -10.73 15.53 -6.76
C PRO A 14 -9.35 16.21 -6.69
N SER A 15 -8.51 15.85 -5.71
CA SER A 15 -7.16 16.41 -5.58
C SER A 15 -6.22 16.04 -6.74
N GLY A 16 -6.46 14.90 -7.41
CA GLY A 16 -5.66 14.39 -8.52
C GLY A 16 -6.34 14.51 -9.89
N LYS A 17 -7.48 15.19 -9.99
CA LYS A 17 -8.32 15.17 -11.21
C LYS A 17 -7.58 15.62 -12.47
N LYS A 18 -6.71 16.63 -12.37
CA LYS A 18 -5.97 17.19 -13.52
C LYS A 18 -4.95 16.21 -14.07
N ILE A 19 -4.16 15.56 -13.20
CA ILE A 19 -3.17 14.58 -13.65
C ILE A 19 -3.83 13.30 -14.15
N ALA A 20 -4.92 12.86 -13.53
CA ALA A 20 -5.71 11.74 -14.02
C ALA A 20 -6.31 12.02 -15.41
N ALA A 21 -6.85 13.22 -15.62
CA ALA A 21 -7.38 13.64 -16.92
C ALA A 21 -6.29 13.70 -18.00
N GLU A 22 -5.09 14.18 -17.65
CA GLU A 22 -3.95 14.16 -18.56
C GLU A 22 -3.54 12.73 -18.94
N GLY A 23 -3.52 11.80 -17.98
CA GLY A 23 -3.26 10.38 -18.24
C GLY A 23 -4.28 9.79 -19.21
N VAL A 24 -5.57 9.97 -18.94
CA VAL A 24 -6.66 9.51 -19.83
C VAL A 24 -6.54 10.14 -21.21
N ARG A 25 -6.24 11.43 -21.31
CA ARG A 25 -6.04 12.12 -22.60
C ARG A 25 -4.91 11.48 -23.41
N ARG A 26 -3.76 11.18 -22.77
CA ARG A 26 -2.61 10.55 -23.44
C ARG A 26 -2.93 9.13 -23.92
N PHE A 27 -3.52 8.30 -23.05
CA PHE A 27 -3.92 6.95 -23.43
C PHE A 27 -4.97 6.94 -24.54
N SER A 28 -5.99 7.79 -24.45
CA SER A 28 -7.03 7.89 -25.48
C SER A 28 -6.48 8.37 -26.82
N LYS A 29 -5.52 9.30 -26.83
CA LYS A 29 -4.80 9.70 -28.05
C LYS A 29 -4.06 8.51 -28.67
N ALA A 30 -3.23 7.81 -27.89
CA ALA A 30 -2.45 6.67 -28.38
C ALA A 30 -3.33 5.52 -28.90
N ILE A 31 -4.44 5.23 -28.20
CA ILE A 31 -5.42 4.23 -28.63
C ILE A 31 -6.05 4.61 -29.97
N PHE A 32 -6.47 5.87 -30.13
CA PHE A 32 -7.07 6.35 -31.37
C PHE A 32 -6.08 6.29 -32.54
N GLU A 33 -4.84 6.72 -32.32
CA GLU A 33 -3.79 6.67 -33.35
C GLU A 33 -3.49 5.24 -33.79
N ALA A 34 -3.51 4.27 -32.87
CA ALA A 34 -3.22 2.87 -33.18
C ALA A 34 -4.41 2.10 -33.78
N THR A 35 -5.65 2.48 -33.48
CA THR A 35 -6.83 1.64 -33.76
C THR A 35 -8.00 2.35 -34.44
N GLY A 36 -8.01 3.68 -34.49
CA GLY A 36 -9.15 4.49 -34.90
C GLY A 36 -10.33 4.50 -33.91
N LEU A 37 -10.25 3.76 -32.80
CA LEU A 37 -11.31 3.68 -31.81
C LEU A 37 -11.30 4.89 -30.87
N LYS A 38 -12.49 5.43 -30.60
CA LYS A 38 -12.70 6.53 -29.65
C LYS A 38 -13.36 6.00 -28.38
N ASN A 39 -13.18 6.73 -27.27
CA ASN A 39 -13.91 6.51 -26.01
C ASN A 39 -13.77 5.12 -25.36
N LEU A 40 -12.66 4.39 -25.60
CA LEU A 40 -12.35 3.19 -24.82
C LEU A 40 -12.01 3.52 -23.36
N LEU A 41 -11.48 4.72 -23.11
CA LEU A 41 -11.17 5.27 -21.80
C LEU A 41 -11.72 6.69 -21.71
N THR A 42 -12.60 6.93 -20.74
CA THR A 42 -13.20 8.24 -20.46
C THR A 42 -13.06 8.61 -18.99
N ILE A 43 -13.20 9.90 -18.69
CA ILE A 43 -13.01 10.43 -17.32
C ILE A 43 -13.99 11.56 -17.04
N ILE A 44 -14.46 11.64 -15.79
CA ILE A 44 -15.18 12.81 -15.29
C ILE A 44 -14.16 13.92 -14.99
N GLY A 45 -14.22 15.02 -15.75
CA GLY A 45 -13.28 16.14 -15.61
C GLY A 45 -13.43 16.90 -14.30
N GLU A 46 -14.66 17.01 -13.81
CA GLU A 46 -15.02 17.65 -12.54
C GLU A 46 -15.67 16.62 -11.62
N PRO A 47 -14.87 15.74 -10.98
CA PRO A 47 -15.40 14.64 -10.18
C PRO A 47 -15.99 15.14 -8.85
N THR A 48 -17.15 14.61 -8.53
CA THR A 48 -17.83 14.78 -7.24
C THR A 48 -18.29 13.43 -6.70
N ILE A 49 -18.76 13.40 -5.44
CA ILE A 49 -19.38 12.20 -4.84
C ILE A 49 -20.63 11.81 -5.64
N GLU A 50 -21.42 12.79 -6.09
CA GLU A 50 -22.63 12.58 -6.88
C GLU A 50 -22.28 11.96 -8.25
N SER A 51 -21.20 12.41 -8.90
CA SER A 51 -20.77 11.80 -10.16
C SER A 51 -20.27 10.35 -9.98
N ALA A 52 -19.62 10.04 -8.85
CA ALA A 52 -19.25 8.68 -8.50
C ALA A 52 -20.50 7.81 -8.27
N GLN A 53 -21.48 8.33 -7.54
CA GLN A 53 -22.76 7.64 -7.29
C GLN A 53 -23.52 7.40 -8.59
N ALA A 54 -23.54 8.38 -9.51
CA ALA A 54 -24.14 8.22 -10.82
C ALA A 54 -23.49 7.06 -11.60
N ILE A 55 -22.16 6.91 -11.56
CA ILE A 55 -21.45 5.77 -12.16
C ILE A 55 -21.83 4.45 -11.46
N PHE A 56 -21.92 4.45 -10.13
CA PHE A 56 -22.28 3.28 -9.34
C PHE A 56 -23.68 2.76 -9.67
N ASP A 57 -24.62 3.64 -10.01
CA ASP A 57 -26.00 3.26 -10.29
C ASP A 57 -26.27 3.07 -11.79
N HIS A 58 -25.41 3.60 -12.67
CA HIS A 58 -25.65 3.59 -14.11
C HIS A 58 -25.78 2.18 -14.69
N ARG A 59 -26.90 1.86 -15.36
CA ARG A 59 -27.20 0.52 -15.92
C ARG A 59 -26.14 0.00 -16.91
N GLY A 60 -25.44 0.91 -17.59
CA GLY A 60 -24.36 0.59 -18.53
C GLY A 60 -23.09 0.05 -17.85
N VAL A 61 -22.85 0.38 -16.58
CA VAL A 61 -21.67 -0.08 -15.83
C VAL A 61 -21.92 -1.51 -15.33
N LYS A 62 -21.03 -2.45 -15.68
CA LYS A 62 -21.16 -3.89 -15.36
C LYS A 62 -20.24 -4.36 -14.24
N LEU A 63 -19.18 -3.61 -13.98
CA LEU A 63 -18.15 -3.91 -12.98
C LEU A 63 -17.69 -2.58 -12.39
N LEU A 64 -17.66 -2.48 -11.07
CA LEU A 64 -16.99 -1.39 -10.36
C LEU A 64 -15.60 -1.86 -9.97
N VAL A 65 -14.59 -1.03 -10.21
CA VAL A 65 -13.23 -1.26 -9.70
C VAL A 65 -12.84 -0.03 -8.91
N VAL A 66 -12.63 -0.23 -7.61
CA VAL A 66 -12.48 0.85 -6.65
C VAL A 66 -11.15 0.71 -5.96
N THR A 67 -10.32 1.74 -6.09
CA THR A 67 -9.03 1.85 -5.41
C THR A 67 -9.03 3.16 -4.63
N GLY A 68 -9.02 3.06 -3.31
CA GLY A 68 -9.07 4.22 -2.44
C GLY A 68 -9.43 3.86 -1.01
N GLY A 69 -9.63 4.90 -0.20
CA GLY A 69 -9.84 4.74 1.24
C GLY A 69 -11.14 4.00 1.64
N PRO A 70 -11.29 3.71 2.94
CA PRO A 70 -12.36 2.86 3.47
C PRO A 70 -13.78 3.30 3.10
N ALA A 71 -14.03 4.61 2.94
CA ALA A 71 -15.35 5.13 2.61
C ALA A 71 -15.83 4.69 1.21
N VAL A 72 -15.01 4.86 0.18
CA VAL A 72 -15.37 4.47 -1.20
C VAL A 72 -15.37 2.95 -1.36
N ALA A 73 -14.47 2.25 -0.66
CA ALA A 73 -14.48 0.79 -0.58
C ALA A 73 -15.80 0.26 0.00
N ARG A 74 -16.27 0.80 1.13
CA ARG A 74 -17.57 0.44 1.71
C ARG A 74 -18.74 0.76 0.80
N ALA A 75 -18.73 1.90 0.11
CA ALA A 75 -19.76 2.23 -0.86
C ALA A 75 -19.81 1.18 -2.00
N ALA A 76 -18.63 0.75 -2.49
CA ALA A 76 -18.52 -0.23 -3.56
C ALA A 76 -19.05 -1.61 -3.14
N LEU A 77 -18.69 -2.05 -1.93
CA LEU A 77 -19.15 -3.33 -1.36
C LEU A 77 -20.66 -3.35 -1.09
N LYS A 78 -21.30 -2.19 -0.90
CA LYS A 78 -22.76 -2.06 -0.75
C LYS A 78 -23.49 -1.96 -2.09
N SER A 79 -22.78 -1.77 -3.20
CA SER A 79 -23.39 -1.69 -4.53
C SER A 79 -23.98 -3.04 -4.93
N PRO A 80 -25.15 -3.08 -5.62
CA PRO A 80 -25.69 -4.31 -6.18
C PRO A 80 -24.91 -4.82 -7.40
N LYS A 81 -23.95 -4.03 -7.92
CA LYS A 81 -23.05 -4.44 -9.02
C LYS A 81 -21.86 -5.20 -8.46
N ARG A 82 -21.29 -6.12 -9.27
CA ARG A 82 -19.99 -6.70 -8.93
C ARG A 82 -18.97 -5.57 -8.74
N ALA A 83 -18.30 -5.57 -7.60
CA ALA A 83 -17.23 -4.65 -7.26
C ALA A 83 -15.94 -5.43 -7.04
N ILE A 84 -14.83 -4.87 -7.51
CA ILE A 84 -13.47 -5.28 -7.19
C ILE A 84 -12.89 -4.13 -6.39
N VAL A 85 -12.51 -4.39 -5.15
CA VAL A 85 -12.17 -3.34 -4.20
C VAL A 85 -10.73 -3.54 -3.77
N ALA A 86 -9.90 -2.52 -3.94
CA ALA A 86 -8.59 -2.45 -3.33
C ALA A 86 -8.72 -1.71 -1.99
N GLY A 87 -8.45 -2.44 -0.90
CA GLY A 87 -8.61 -1.96 0.47
C GLY A 87 -7.39 -1.24 1.01
N PRO A 88 -7.48 -0.68 2.22
CA PRO A 88 -6.33 -0.10 2.91
C PRO A 88 -5.33 -1.18 3.34
N GLY A 89 -4.14 -0.75 3.75
CA GLY A 89 -3.13 -1.59 4.37
C GLY A 89 -2.45 -0.85 5.52
N ASN A 90 -1.78 -1.59 6.40
CA ASN A 90 -0.79 -1.02 7.31
C ASN A 90 0.37 -2.01 7.37
N PRO A 91 1.25 -2.07 6.33
CA PRO A 91 2.16 -3.20 6.18
C PRO A 91 3.29 -3.24 7.23
N PRO A 92 3.32 -4.28 8.08
CA PRO A 92 4.39 -4.45 9.05
C PRO A 92 5.61 -5.08 8.39
N VAL A 93 6.79 -4.74 8.90
CA VAL A 93 8.06 -5.39 8.58
C VAL A 93 8.58 -6.11 9.82
N VAL A 94 8.76 -7.42 9.74
CA VAL A 94 9.44 -8.19 10.80
C VAL A 94 10.91 -8.40 10.45
N VAL A 95 11.82 -8.12 11.38
CA VAL A 95 13.25 -8.41 11.24
C VAL A 95 13.71 -9.29 12.39
N ASP A 96 14.12 -10.52 12.10
CA ASP A 96 14.63 -11.45 13.10
C ASP A 96 16.17 -11.50 13.17
N ALA A 97 16.70 -12.27 14.13
CA ALA A 97 18.13 -12.35 14.39
C ALA A 97 18.95 -13.04 13.28
N THR A 98 18.28 -13.71 12.33
CA THR A 98 18.92 -14.39 11.21
C THR A 98 18.98 -13.52 9.95
N ALA A 99 18.36 -12.35 9.98
CA ALA A 99 18.31 -11.42 8.87
C ALA A 99 19.71 -10.95 8.44
N ASP A 100 19.84 -10.68 7.15
CA ASP A 100 20.92 -9.84 6.64
C ASP A 100 20.60 -8.38 6.98
N ILE A 101 21.26 -7.84 8.01
CA ILE A 101 20.93 -6.52 8.57
C ILE A 101 21.15 -5.40 7.55
N ASP A 102 22.20 -5.48 6.73
CA ASP A 102 22.50 -4.43 5.76
C ASP A 102 21.48 -4.44 4.61
N ASN A 103 21.16 -5.64 4.10
CA ASN A 103 20.10 -5.77 3.09
C ASN A 103 18.72 -5.39 3.65
N ALA A 104 18.42 -5.72 4.92
CA ALA A 104 17.18 -5.35 5.58
C ALA A 104 17.04 -3.83 5.68
N ALA A 105 18.07 -3.15 6.19
CA ALA A 105 18.09 -1.69 6.28
C ALA A 105 17.91 -1.02 4.92
N LYS A 106 18.68 -1.44 3.90
CA LYS A 106 18.57 -0.93 2.53
C LYS A 106 17.17 -1.13 1.95
N SER A 107 16.58 -2.31 2.15
CA SER A 107 15.25 -2.65 1.65
C SER A 107 14.16 -1.83 2.32
N ILE A 108 14.20 -1.71 3.65
CA ILE A 108 13.27 -0.90 4.44
C ILE A 108 13.30 0.54 3.95
N VAL A 109 14.49 1.15 3.80
CA VAL A 109 14.60 2.52 3.29
C VAL A 109 14.05 2.63 1.87
N ALA A 110 14.45 1.73 0.97
CA ALA A 110 14.03 1.79 -0.44
C ALA A 110 12.51 1.66 -0.61
N GLY A 111 11.86 0.79 0.17
CA GLY A 111 10.41 0.62 0.12
C GLY A 111 9.67 1.75 0.85
N ALA A 112 10.12 2.12 2.05
CA ALA A 112 9.49 3.18 2.84
C ALA A 112 9.58 4.55 2.16
N ALA A 113 10.67 4.84 1.45
CA ALA A 113 10.87 6.08 0.72
C ALA A 113 10.12 6.15 -0.61
N PHE A 114 9.68 5.00 -1.15
CA PHE A 114 9.11 4.94 -2.49
C PHE A 114 7.83 5.79 -2.56
N ASP A 115 7.86 6.81 -3.43
CA ASP A 115 6.80 7.81 -3.60
C ASP A 115 6.35 8.41 -2.24
N ASN A 116 7.32 8.72 -1.37
CA ASN A 116 7.10 9.26 -0.03
C ASN A 116 6.09 8.44 0.80
N ASN A 117 6.19 7.11 0.72
CA ASN A 117 5.38 6.15 1.45
C ASN A 117 3.88 6.15 1.08
N LEU A 118 3.49 6.73 -0.06
CA LEU A 118 2.10 6.84 -0.50
C LEU A 118 1.45 5.48 -0.84
N LEU A 119 2.24 4.46 -1.16
CA LEU A 119 1.70 3.19 -1.60
C LEU A 119 1.14 2.38 -0.42
N CYS A 120 0.00 1.73 -0.66
CA CYS A 120 -0.65 0.83 0.31
C CYS A 120 0.18 -0.42 0.65
N ILE A 121 1.21 -0.74 -0.15
CA ILE A 121 2.17 -1.83 0.10
C ILE A 121 3.40 -1.39 0.89
N GLY A 122 3.63 -0.07 1.01
CA GLY A 122 4.82 0.49 1.65
C GLY A 122 4.95 0.05 3.10
N GLU A 123 6.19 -0.10 3.55
CA GLU A 123 6.57 -0.36 4.92
C GLU A 123 6.02 0.77 5.81
N LYS A 124 5.27 0.42 6.86
CA LYS A 124 4.65 1.42 7.76
C LYS A 124 5.19 1.33 9.19
N GLU A 125 5.58 0.14 9.64
CA GLU A 125 6.20 -0.06 10.94
C GLU A 125 7.16 -1.25 10.92
N VAL A 126 8.23 -1.17 11.73
CA VAL A 126 9.24 -2.23 11.84
C VAL A 126 9.21 -2.85 13.23
N PHE A 127 8.98 -4.16 13.30
CA PHE A 127 9.10 -4.98 14.50
C PHE A 127 10.40 -5.80 14.43
N ALA A 128 11.42 -5.36 15.16
CA ALA A 128 12.75 -5.95 15.11
C ALA A 128 13.13 -6.61 16.44
N VAL A 129 13.71 -7.80 16.38
CA VAL A 129 14.09 -8.53 17.60
C VAL A 129 15.24 -7.83 18.32
N LYS A 130 15.19 -7.83 19.65
CA LYS A 130 16.09 -7.05 20.52
C LYS A 130 17.57 -7.31 20.28
N GLU A 131 17.95 -8.51 19.84
CA GLU A 131 19.33 -8.93 19.61
C GLU A 131 20.00 -8.15 18.48
N ILE A 132 19.23 -7.71 17.47
CA ILE A 132 19.74 -7.01 16.27
C ILE A 132 19.28 -5.56 16.17
N PHE A 133 18.43 -5.10 17.08
CA PHE A 133 17.70 -3.85 16.95
C PHE A 133 18.62 -2.63 16.77
N ASP A 134 19.64 -2.46 17.63
CA ASP A 134 20.54 -1.31 17.52
C ASP A 134 21.38 -1.37 16.23
N GLN A 135 21.84 -2.57 15.85
CA GLN A 135 22.59 -2.77 14.61
C GLN A 135 21.74 -2.42 13.37
N LEU A 136 20.46 -2.77 13.40
CA LEU A 136 19.51 -2.42 12.36
C LEU A 136 19.27 -0.91 12.30
N MET A 137 19.03 -0.28 13.46
CA MET A 137 18.85 1.16 13.55
C MET A 137 20.05 1.91 12.98
N ASP A 138 21.28 1.49 13.29
CA ASP A 138 22.49 2.10 12.75
C ASP A 138 22.65 1.86 11.25
N ALA A 139 22.29 0.66 10.76
CA ALA A 139 22.34 0.32 9.35
C ALA A 139 21.36 1.15 8.52
N VAL A 140 20.14 1.41 9.02
CA VAL A 140 19.14 2.27 8.35
C VAL A 140 19.69 3.68 8.13
N GLY A 141 20.42 4.21 9.10
CA GLY A 141 21.09 5.52 8.99
C GLY A 141 22.11 5.57 7.86
N ARG A 142 22.82 4.47 7.58
CA ARG A 142 23.79 4.38 6.48
C ARG A 142 23.16 4.31 5.09
N HIS A 143 21.89 3.90 4.99
CA HIS A 143 21.18 3.73 3.72
C HIS A 143 20.23 4.89 3.39
N GLY A 144 20.37 6.04 4.05
CA GLY A 144 19.60 7.26 3.76
C GLY A 144 18.48 7.56 4.75
N GLY A 145 18.42 6.87 5.89
CA GLY A 145 17.54 7.23 6.99
C GLY A 145 18.14 8.32 7.90
N TYR A 146 17.30 9.20 8.44
CA TYR A 146 17.67 10.11 9.51
C TYR A 146 17.00 9.72 10.83
N ARG A 147 17.80 9.36 11.84
CA ARG A 147 17.30 8.88 13.15
C ARG A 147 16.82 10.05 13.99
N LEU A 148 15.56 10.03 14.39
CA LEU A 148 15.01 10.91 15.40
C LEU A 148 15.26 10.32 16.79
N ASP A 149 15.65 11.17 17.74
CA ASP A 149 15.64 10.79 19.16
C ASP A 149 14.21 10.74 19.73
N ALA A 150 14.08 10.35 20.99
CA ALA A 150 12.77 10.22 21.65
C ALA A 150 12.00 11.55 21.72
N GLN A 151 12.68 12.67 21.95
CA GLN A 151 12.06 13.99 22.04
C GLN A 151 11.59 14.47 20.66
N GLN A 152 12.42 14.31 19.64
CA GLN A 152 12.13 14.64 18.26
C GLN A 152 10.98 13.77 17.72
N THR A 153 10.99 12.48 18.05
CA THR A 153 9.91 11.55 17.67
C THR A 153 8.58 11.97 18.29
N ALA A 154 8.57 12.28 19.60
CA ALA A 154 7.36 12.76 20.27
C ALA A 154 6.85 14.10 19.68
N ALA A 155 7.76 15.04 19.39
CA ALA A 155 7.40 16.30 18.74
C ALA A 155 6.81 16.09 17.35
N PHE A 156 7.37 15.14 16.58
CA PHE A 156 6.86 14.81 15.25
C PHE A 156 5.49 14.14 15.31
N THR A 157 5.32 13.16 16.19
CA THR A 157 4.02 12.51 16.45
C THR A 157 2.93 13.55 16.77
N ALA A 158 3.21 14.54 17.61
CA ALA A 158 2.26 15.59 17.98
C ALA A 158 1.89 16.54 16.81
N LYS A 159 2.71 16.61 15.76
CA LYS A 159 2.42 17.39 14.54
C LYS A 159 1.68 16.56 13.50
N ALA A 160 2.04 15.28 13.39
CA ALA A 160 1.51 14.35 12.41
C ALA A 160 0.12 13.82 12.78
N PHE A 161 -0.23 13.79 14.08
CA PHE A 161 -1.52 13.27 14.54
C PHE A 161 -2.21 14.20 15.52
N SER A 162 -3.54 14.23 15.43
CA SER A 162 -4.41 14.75 16.49
C SER A 162 -4.99 13.59 17.30
N PRO A 163 -5.08 13.74 18.63
CA PRO A 163 -5.63 12.68 19.48
C PRO A 163 -7.10 12.39 19.14
N PRO A 164 -7.57 11.16 19.42
CA PRO A 164 -8.98 10.80 19.28
C PRO A 164 -9.87 11.72 20.13
N LYS A 165 -11.06 12.05 19.62
CA LYS A 165 -12.01 12.91 20.36
C LYS A 165 -12.82 12.15 21.40
N ASP A 166 -13.03 10.86 21.16
CA ASP A 166 -13.84 9.96 21.97
C ASP A 166 -13.11 8.63 22.21
N ALA A 167 -13.54 7.85 23.21
CA ALA A 167 -12.89 6.58 23.58
C ALA A 167 -12.93 5.48 22.50
N ASN A 168 -13.83 5.60 21.51
CA ASN A 168 -13.97 4.67 20.38
C ASN A 168 -13.39 5.25 19.08
N ASP A 169 -12.71 6.39 19.15
CA ASP A 169 -12.13 7.08 18.00
C ASP A 169 -10.63 6.74 17.86
N HIS A 170 -10.11 6.99 16.67
CA HIS A 170 -8.71 6.73 16.32
C HIS A 170 -7.92 8.04 16.28
N TYR A 171 -6.59 7.94 16.20
CA TYR A 171 -5.78 9.13 15.95
C TYR A 171 -6.08 9.65 14.54
N HIS A 172 -6.23 10.97 14.42
CA HIS A 172 -6.50 11.61 13.14
C HIS A 172 -5.19 12.09 12.53
N LEU A 173 -4.79 11.50 11.41
CA LEU A 173 -3.61 11.92 10.67
C LEU A 173 -3.76 13.36 10.12
N ASN A 174 -2.67 14.11 10.15
CA ASN A 174 -2.58 15.42 9.52
C ASN A 174 -2.37 15.26 8.02
N ARG A 175 -3.41 15.59 7.25
CA ARG A 175 -3.42 15.40 5.80
C ARG A 175 -2.38 16.24 5.05
N ASP A 176 -1.90 17.33 5.65
CA ASP A 176 -0.89 18.19 5.03
C ASP A 176 0.50 17.53 5.01
N PHE A 177 0.70 16.47 5.80
CA PHE A 177 1.97 15.76 5.93
C PHE A 177 2.05 14.53 5.00
N ILE A 178 0.91 14.04 4.48
CA ILE A 178 0.87 12.88 3.57
C ILE A 178 1.74 13.13 2.34
N GLY A 179 2.62 12.17 2.02
CA GLY A 179 3.44 12.17 0.81
C GLY A 179 4.46 13.31 0.74
N LYS A 180 4.79 13.95 1.87
CA LYS A 180 5.84 14.98 1.94
C LYS A 180 7.20 14.35 2.13
N ASP A 181 8.23 15.00 1.57
CA ASP A 181 9.61 14.55 1.67
C ASP A 181 10.11 14.58 3.12
N ALA A 182 11.04 13.69 3.48
CA ALA A 182 11.60 13.57 4.82
C ALA A 182 12.20 14.89 5.34
N ALA A 183 12.91 15.64 4.50
CA ALA A 183 13.48 16.94 4.87
C ALA A 183 12.40 17.99 5.20
N TRP A 184 11.28 17.98 4.48
CA TRP A 184 10.16 18.87 4.76
C TRP A 184 9.49 18.52 6.09
N LEU A 185 9.31 17.21 6.36
CA LEU A 185 8.75 16.72 7.61
C LEU A 185 9.62 17.08 8.82
N ALA A 186 10.94 16.93 8.71
CA ALA A 186 11.89 17.31 9.75
C ALA A 186 11.85 18.82 10.05
N ALA A 187 11.67 19.66 9.03
CA ALA A 187 11.53 21.10 9.23
C ALA A 187 10.29 21.48 10.08
N GLN A 188 9.24 20.65 10.10
CA GLN A 188 8.04 20.90 10.90
C GLN A 188 8.28 20.80 12.42
N ILE A 189 9.38 20.17 12.82
CA ILE A 189 9.85 20.09 14.20
C ILE A 189 11.15 20.88 14.43
N GLY A 190 11.49 21.78 13.51
CA GLY A 190 12.65 22.67 13.64
C GLY A 190 14.00 22.03 13.33
N LEU A 191 14.03 20.85 12.71
CA LEU A 191 15.27 20.20 12.29
C LEU A 191 15.65 20.60 10.86
N SER A 192 16.95 20.78 10.65
CA SER A 192 17.55 20.89 9.32
C SER A 192 18.42 19.66 9.09
N ILE A 193 18.09 18.88 8.06
CA ILE A 193 18.72 17.60 7.75
C ILE A 193 19.19 17.58 6.28
N PRO A 194 20.06 16.64 5.87
CA PRO A 194 20.49 16.52 4.48
C PRO A 194 19.31 16.34 3.52
N ALA A 195 19.34 17.05 2.39
CA ALA A 195 18.23 17.09 1.43
C ALA A 195 17.98 15.76 0.71
N ASP A 196 18.97 14.88 0.68
CA ASP A 196 18.92 13.53 0.13
C ASP A 196 18.44 12.47 1.14
N THR A 197 18.08 12.87 2.37
CA THR A 197 17.43 11.98 3.34
C THR A 197 16.17 11.37 2.72
N GLN A 198 16.11 10.04 2.73
CA GLN A 198 15.02 9.27 2.14
C GLN A 198 13.86 9.07 3.12
N ILE A 199 14.15 8.74 4.38
CA ILE A 199 13.14 8.55 5.44
C ILE A 199 13.60 9.15 6.76
N LEU A 200 12.65 9.52 7.60
CA LEU A 200 12.84 9.67 9.03
C LEU A 200 12.55 8.33 9.72
N TYR A 201 13.22 8.04 10.83
CA TYR A 201 12.91 6.84 11.61
C TYR A 201 13.28 7.04 13.08
N GLY A 202 12.64 6.31 13.98
CA GLY A 202 12.88 6.43 15.41
C GLY A 202 12.42 5.20 16.16
N GLU A 203 13.04 4.95 17.31
CA GLU A 203 12.57 3.91 18.23
C GLU A 203 11.30 4.40 18.94
N THR A 204 10.26 3.58 18.95
CA THR A 204 9.00 3.84 19.66
C THR A 204 8.51 2.57 20.37
N ASP A 205 7.43 2.72 21.13
CA ASP A 205 6.62 1.58 21.56
C ASP A 205 5.46 1.33 20.58
N GLU A 206 4.72 0.26 20.84
CA GLU A 206 3.56 -0.16 20.06
C GLU A 206 2.32 0.76 20.24
N HIS A 207 2.38 1.72 21.16
CA HIS A 207 1.30 2.67 21.46
C HIS A 207 1.49 4.02 20.77
N ASN A 208 2.66 4.27 20.18
CA ASN A 208 2.86 5.46 19.34
C ASN A 208 1.89 5.42 18.14
N PRO A 209 1.17 6.52 17.84
CA PRO A 209 0.21 6.60 16.73
C PRO A 209 0.73 6.18 15.35
N PHE A 210 2.04 6.29 15.11
CA PHE A 210 2.64 5.81 13.85
C PHE A 210 2.59 4.28 13.67
N VAL A 211 2.34 3.52 14.72
CA VAL A 211 2.27 2.05 14.66
C VAL A 211 0.88 1.55 14.28
N PRO A 212 -0.23 1.99 14.91
CA PRO A 212 -1.57 1.56 14.52
C PRO A 212 -2.17 2.32 13.33
N GLU A 213 -1.73 3.53 13.01
CA GLU A 213 -2.36 4.32 11.94
C GLU A 213 -1.55 4.30 10.65
N GLU A 214 -2.22 4.08 9.51
CA GLU A 214 -1.59 4.21 8.19
C GLU A 214 -1.28 5.69 7.90
N GLN A 215 0.00 6.05 8.05
CA GLN A 215 0.52 7.42 7.99
C GLN A 215 0.73 7.94 6.57
N MET A 216 1.14 7.09 5.62
CA MET A 216 1.57 7.48 4.25
C MET A 216 2.56 8.66 4.27
N MET A 217 3.53 8.58 5.17
CA MET A 217 4.61 9.54 5.38
C MET A 217 5.91 8.75 5.43
N PRO A 218 7.03 9.26 4.90
CA PRO A 218 8.33 8.62 5.03
C PRO A 218 8.92 8.81 6.45
N PHE A 219 8.13 8.47 7.49
CA PHE A 219 8.58 8.24 8.86
C PHE A 219 8.21 6.82 9.28
N ILE A 220 9.21 6.05 9.73
CA ILE A 220 9.03 4.65 10.11
C ILE A 220 9.34 4.46 11.61
N PRO A 221 8.36 4.08 12.44
CA PRO A 221 8.59 3.65 13.81
C PRO A 221 9.24 2.27 13.86
N PHE A 222 10.24 2.13 14.73
CA PHE A 222 10.90 0.86 15.03
C PHE A 222 10.54 0.44 16.45
N VAL A 223 9.95 -0.73 16.59
CA VAL A 223 9.49 -1.29 17.87
C VAL A 223 10.29 -2.55 18.21
N ARG A 224 10.85 -2.57 19.42
CA ARG A 224 11.61 -3.72 19.93
C ARG A 224 10.70 -4.91 20.23
N ALA A 225 11.03 -6.05 19.64
CA ALA A 225 10.40 -7.32 19.95
C ALA A 225 11.33 -8.21 20.79
N ASN A 226 10.74 -9.06 21.63
CA ASN A 226 11.50 -9.93 22.55
C ASN A 226 12.11 -11.14 21.82
N CYS A 227 11.48 -11.59 20.75
CA CYS A 227 11.86 -12.70 19.89
C CYS A 227 11.02 -12.64 18.60
N ALA A 228 11.31 -13.51 17.63
CA ALA A 228 10.60 -13.54 16.34
C ALA A 228 9.08 -13.75 16.51
N ASP A 229 8.67 -14.60 17.47
CA ASP A 229 7.25 -14.85 17.73
C ASP A 229 6.52 -13.62 18.28
N HIS A 230 7.19 -12.83 19.13
CA HIS A 230 6.65 -11.56 19.59
C HIS A 230 6.53 -10.57 18.43
N ALA A 231 7.55 -10.48 17.57
CA ALA A 231 7.52 -9.60 16.39
C ALA A 231 6.37 -9.96 15.42
N ILE A 232 6.15 -11.25 15.16
CA ILE A 232 5.04 -11.73 14.32
C ILE A 232 3.68 -11.44 14.97
N ALA A 233 3.56 -11.57 16.30
CA ALA A 233 2.32 -11.24 17.00
C ALA A 233 1.98 -9.73 16.91
N LEU A 234 2.99 -8.86 17.06
CA LEU A 234 2.84 -7.42 16.86
C LEU A 234 2.45 -7.11 15.41
N ALA A 235 3.17 -7.67 14.44
CA ALA A 235 2.83 -7.53 13.02
C ALA A 235 1.39 -7.92 12.73
N LYS A 236 0.91 -9.05 13.26
CA LYS A 236 -0.48 -9.48 13.06
C LYS A 236 -1.49 -8.53 13.68
N LYS A 237 -1.19 -7.98 14.86
CA LYS A 237 -2.04 -7.02 15.57
C LYS A 237 -2.16 -5.71 14.78
N TYR A 238 -1.05 -5.17 14.30
CA TYR A 238 -0.98 -3.84 13.67
C TYR A 238 -1.20 -3.83 12.15
N GLU A 239 -1.24 -5.00 11.50
CA GLU A 239 -1.80 -5.14 10.15
C GLU A 239 -3.34 -5.05 10.14
N HIS A 240 -3.97 -5.03 11.32
CA HIS A 240 -5.44 -4.94 11.55
C HIS A 240 -6.28 -6.04 10.90
N GLY A 241 -5.64 -7.10 10.38
CA GLY A 241 -6.33 -8.15 9.64
C GLY A 241 -6.85 -7.69 8.28
N PHE A 242 -6.27 -6.64 7.69
CA PHE A 242 -6.62 -6.20 6.33
C PHE A 242 -6.28 -7.26 5.28
N GLY A 243 -5.32 -8.15 5.56
CA GLY A 243 -4.82 -9.14 4.61
C GLY A 243 -4.16 -8.48 3.40
N HIS A 244 -3.61 -7.27 3.53
CA HIS A 244 -3.09 -6.49 2.43
C HIS A 244 -1.63 -6.85 2.10
N THR A 245 -0.70 -6.43 2.94
CA THR A 245 0.74 -6.63 2.73
C THR A 245 1.45 -6.82 4.05
N ALA A 246 2.45 -7.70 4.07
CA ALA A 246 3.39 -7.84 5.17
C ALA A 246 4.77 -8.21 4.61
N LEU A 247 5.81 -7.85 5.34
CA LEU A 247 7.19 -8.07 4.94
C LEU A 247 7.98 -8.76 6.05
N ILE A 248 8.95 -9.58 5.67
CA ILE A 248 9.90 -10.20 6.60
C ILE A 248 11.33 -10.16 6.08
N HIS A 249 12.27 -9.85 6.96
CA HIS A 249 13.69 -10.08 6.79
C HIS A 249 14.14 -11.19 7.74
N SER A 250 14.53 -12.32 7.18
CA SER A 250 14.93 -13.54 7.89
C SER A 250 15.65 -14.47 6.93
N ARG A 251 16.62 -15.25 7.42
CA ARG A 251 17.22 -16.37 6.70
C ARG A 251 16.71 -17.73 7.20
N ASP A 252 15.86 -17.75 8.23
CA ASP A 252 15.20 -18.97 8.70
C ASP A 252 13.88 -19.23 7.94
N VAL A 253 13.88 -20.30 7.15
CA VAL A 253 12.71 -20.74 6.38
C VAL A 253 11.52 -21.10 7.28
N HIS A 254 11.75 -21.55 8.51
CA HIS A 254 10.67 -21.91 9.44
C HIS A 254 9.94 -20.66 9.93
N THR A 255 10.68 -19.63 10.33
CA THR A 255 10.13 -18.33 10.74
C THR A 255 9.42 -17.63 9.58
N ILE A 256 10.02 -17.62 8.38
CA ILE A 256 9.37 -17.09 7.16
C ILE A 256 8.03 -17.80 6.89
N THR A 257 8.03 -19.13 6.92
CA THR A 257 6.84 -19.95 6.65
C THR A 257 5.77 -19.72 7.72
N LYS A 258 6.17 -19.64 8.99
CA LYS A 258 5.27 -19.37 10.12
C LYS A 258 4.59 -18.00 9.96
N MET A 259 5.37 -16.94 9.71
CA MET A 259 4.82 -15.60 9.51
C MET A 259 3.89 -15.55 8.31
N GLY A 260 4.29 -16.10 7.15
CA GLY A 260 3.45 -16.08 5.95
C GLY A 260 2.07 -16.71 6.18
N ARG A 261 2.00 -17.80 6.95
CA ARG A 261 0.72 -18.46 7.31
C ARG A 261 -0.13 -17.62 8.28
N ILE A 262 0.50 -16.99 9.28
CA ILE A 262 -0.20 -16.19 10.29
C ILE A 262 -0.74 -14.89 9.69
N MET A 263 0.08 -14.22 8.89
CA MET A 263 -0.27 -12.94 8.28
C MET A 263 -1.38 -13.13 7.26
N ASN A 264 -1.30 -14.16 6.39
CA ASN A 264 -2.29 -14.44 5.35
C ASN A 264 -2.60 -13.19 4.50
N THR A 265 -1.56 -12.43 4.17
CA THR A 265 -1.66 -11.22 3.36
C THR A 265 -1.63 -11.55 1.87
N THR A 266 -2.28 -10.71 1.07
CA THR A 266 -2.29 -10.82 -0.40
C THR A 266 -0.89 -10.71 -0.98
N ILE A 267 -0.07 -9.82 -0.41
CA ILE A 267 1.35 -9.67 -0.75
C ILE A 267 2.17 -10.01 0.50
N PHE A 268 3.14 -10.91 0.34
CA PHE A 268 4.09 -11.26 1.40
C PHE A 268 5.51 -11.24 0.83
N VAL A 269 6.26 -10.18 1.14
CA VAL A 269 7.63 -9.99 0.63
C VAL A 269 8.64 -10.52 1.65
N LYS A 270 9.67 -11.21 1.14
CA LYS A 270 10.74 -11.79 1.95
C LYS A 270 12.07 -11.21 1.48
N ASN A 271 12.86 -10.68 2.41
CA ASN A 271 14.23 -10.22 2.18
C ASN A 271 14.40 -9.15 1.09
N GLY A 272 13.39 -8.31 0.86
CA GLY A 272 13.42 -7.25 -0.13
C GLY A 272 12.37 -6.15 0.15
N PRO A 273 12.43 -5.03 -0.58
CA PRO A 273 11.51 -3.90 -0.38
C PRO A 273 10.09 -4.24 -0.86
N CYS A 274 9.09 -3.52 -0.36
CA CYS A 274 7.68 -3.73 -0.72
C CYS A 274 7.42 -3.82 -2.23
N MET A 275 8.11 -3.00 -3.03
CA MET A 275 7.97 -2.92 -4.49
C MET A 275 8.26 -4.24 -5.21
N ALA A 276 9.07 -5.13 -4.61
CA ALA A 276 9.31 -6.46 -5.13
C ALA A 276 8.00 -7.29 -5.24
N GLY A 277 7.02 -7.01 -4.38
CA GLY A 277 5.69 -7.61 -4.44
C GLY A 277 4.86 -7.24 -5.68
N LEU A 278 5.30 -6.22 -6.44
CA LEU A 278 4.66 -5.76 -7.69
C LEU A 278 5.59 -5.93 -8.90
N GLY A 279 6.56 -6.85 -8.84
CA GLY A 279 7.44 -7.15 -9.96
C GLY A 279 8.58 -6.14 -10.19
N LEU A 280 8.81 -5.21 -9.25
CA LEU A 280 9.93 -4.25 -9.31
C LEU A 280 11.07 -4.74 -8.43
N GLY A 281 11.97 -5.53 -9.01
CA GLY A 281 13.06 -6.21 -8.28
C GLY A 281 12.68 -7.56 -7.68
N GLY A 282 11.43 -7.98 -7.86
CA GLY A 282 10.96 -9.34 -7.60
C GLY A 282 10.30 -9.94 -8.85
N GLU A 283 10.05 -11.25 -8.84
CA GLU A 283 9.28 -11.92 -9.89
C GLU A 283 7.80 -11.51 -9.85
N GLY A 284 7.14 -11.46 -11.00
CA GLY A 284 5.71 -11.16 -11.12
C GLY A 284 5.40 -10.00 -12.07
N TYR A 285 4.20 -9.44 -11.95
CA TYR A 285 3.71 -8.34 -12.79
C TYR A 285 3.24 -7.15 -11.94
N PRO A 286 3.32 -5.91 -12.48
CA PRO A 286 2.88 -4.72 -11.75
C PRO A 286 1.35 -4.55 -11.76
N SER A 287 0.81 -4.04 -10.66
CA SER A 287 -0.56 -3.53 -10.58
C SER A 287 -0.69 -2.51 -9.45
N PHE A 288 -1.48 -1.47 -9.67
CA PHE A 288 -1.78 -0.43 -8.67
C PHE A 288 -3.20 -0.56 -8.09
N SER A 289 -3.86 -1.69 -8.35
CA SER A 289 -5.11 -2.07 -7.71
C SER A 289 -4.93 -3.47 -7.11
N ILE A 290 -4.77 -3.53 -5.79
CA ILE A 290 -4.55 -4.76 -5.03
C ILE A 290 -5.84 -5.10 -4.29
N ALA A 291 -6.62 -6.02 -4.84
CA ALA A 291 -7.98 -6.29 -4.43
C ALA A 291 -8.05 -7.24 -3.23
N THR A 292 -7.91 -6.69 -2.02
CA THR A 292 -7.88 -7.47 -0.78
C THR A 292 -9.27 -7.81 -0.22
N PRO A 293 -10.25 -6.88 -0.09
CA PRO A 293 -11.53 -7.22 0.51
C PRO A 293 -12.40 -8.11 -0.38
N THR A 294 -12.18 -8.08 -1.70
CA THR A 294 -12.93 -8.91 -2.67
C THR A 294 -12.14 -10.13 -3.15
N GLY A 295 -10.86 -10.24 -2.79
CA GLY A 295 -10.06 -11.47 -2.91
C GLY A 295 -9.41 -11.73 -4.28
N GLU A 296 -9.48 -10.81 -5.24
CA GLU A 296 -8.79 -10.99 -6.54
C GLU A 296 -7.28 -10.78 -6.48
N GLY A 297 -6.75 -10.24 -5.39
CA GLY A 297 -5.32 -10.03 -5.18
C GLY A 297 -4.73 -8.96 -6.11
N VAL A 298 -3.50 -9.16 -6.57
CA VAL A 298 -2.85 -8.24 -7.52
C VAL A 298 -3.56 -8.30 -8.87
N THR A 299 -4.40 -7.30 -9.16
CA THR A 299 -5.32 -7.37 -10.32
C THR A 299 -4.56 -7.37 -11.65
N SER A 300 -5.08 -8.14 -12.61
CA SER A 300 -4.53 -8.28 -13.96
C SER A 300 -5.64 -8.14 -15.02
N PRO A 301 -5.34 -8.15 -16.33
CA PRO A 301 -6.39 -8.19 -17.36
C PRO A 301 -7.43 -9.29 -17.11
N MET A 302 -7.01 -10.48 -16.66
CA MET A 302 -7.91 -11.61 -16.40
C MET A 302 -8.92 -11.32 -15.29
N THR A 303 -8.56 -10.52 -14.30
CA THR A 303 -9.44 -10.07 -13.21
C THR A 303 -10.71 -9.38 -13.73
N PHE A 304 -10.60 -8.69 -14.86
CA PHE A 304 -11.68 -7.90 -15.46
C PHE A 304 -12.46 -8.64 -16.55
N THR A 305 -12.42 -9.99 -16.55
CA THR A 305 -13.14 -10.83 -17.50
C THR A 305 -14.31 -11.55 -16.85
N ARG A 306 -15.22 -12.08 -17.69
CA ARG A 306 -16.21 -13.08 -17.29
C ARG A 306 -15.75 -14.43 -17.82
N GLN A 307 -15.62 -15.43 -16.95
CA GLN A 307 -15.37 -16.80 -17.39
C GLN A 307 -16.61 -17.34 -18.13
N ARG A 308 -16.40 -17.95 -19.30
CA ARG A 308 -17.45 -18.55 -20.12
C ARG A 308 -17.10 -20.01 -20.37
N ARG A 309 -18.04 -20.91 -20.10
CA ARG A 309 -17.95 -22.32 -20.49
C ARG A 309 -18.78 -22.51 -21.76
N CYS A 310 -18.18 -23.14 -22.76
CA CYS A 310 -18.86 -23.54 -23.99
C CYS A 310 -18.70 -25.05 -24.13
N ALA A 311 -19.80 -25.75 -24.33
CA ALA A 311 -19.82 -27.19 -24.53
C ALA A 311 -20.41 -27.47 -25.91
N MET A 312 -19.65 -28.18 -26.74
CA MET A 312 -20.15 -28.77 -27.98
C MET A 312 -20.53 -30.22 -27.65
N VAL A 313 -21.82 -30.51 -27.63
CA VAL A 313 -22.34 -31.85 -27.33
C VAL A 313 -22.44 -32.63 -28.63
N GLU A 314 -22.07 -33.92 -28.61
CA GLU A 314 -22.06 -34.85 -29.75
C GLU A 314 -21.07 -34.54 -30.89
N ASP A 315 -20.66 -33.29 -31.07
CA ASP A 315 -19.68 -32.87 -32.08
C ASP A 315 -18.28 -32.55 -31.51
N LEU A 316 -17.27 -32.47 -32.39
CA LEU A 316 -15.87 -32.14 -32.08
C LEU A 316 -15.16 -33.09 -31.10
N ARG A 317 -15.68 -34.31 -30.90
CA ARG A 317 -14.94 -35.44 -30.31
C ARG A 317 -14.17 -36.18 -31.41
N ILE A 318 -12.91 -35.81 -31.64
CA ILE A 318 -12.07 -36.27 -32.75
C ILE A 318 -11.34 -37.61 -32.51
N VAL A 319 -11.93 -38.51 -31.72
CA VAL A 319 -11.37 -39.85 -31.41
C VAL A 319 -12.34 -40.95 -31.75
#